data_AF-A0A378TQN1-F1
#
_entry.id   AF-A0A378TQN1-F1
#
_cell.length_a   1.000
_cell.length_b   1.000
_cell.length_c   1.000
_cell.angle_alpha   90.00
_cell.angle_beta   90.00
_cell.angle_gamma   90.00
#
_symmetry.space_group_name_H-M   'P 1'
#
loop_
_entity.id
_entity.type
_entity.pdbx_description
1 polymer ?
#
loop_
_entity_poly.entity_id
_entity_poly.type
_entity_poly.pdbx_seq_one_letter_code
_entity_poly.pdbx_strand_id
1 'polypeptide(L)'
;MTFPIIISGGQTGVDRGALDAALNKGVACGGHCPEDRRAEDGTIDDKYPLTPLAGASYRKRTRQNVIDSDATVIIYHTQIVPKGGTELTLKTCISQNKPYLLIDMNVFSVGIASDYILDFIKKYDIKTLNFGGPRGSGVPSIQAFTQMVVERAIEKWAD
;
A
#
# COMPACT_ATOMS: atom_id res chain seq x y z
N MET A 1 4.95 -10.93 18.42
CA MET A 1 4.84 -11.22 16.97
C MET A 1 5.41 -10.02 16.23
N THR A 2 6.14 -10.20 15.14
CA THR A 2 6.65 -9.07 14.34
C THR A 2 5.53 -8.45 13.51
N PHE A 3 5.59 -7.14 13.28
CA PHE A 3 4.67 -6.47 12.34
C PHE A 3 4.89 -7.02 10.93
N PRO A 4 3.85 -7.11 10.07
CA PRO A 4 3.98 -7.59 8.70
C PRO A 4 5.00 -6.78 7.89
N ILE A 5 5.65 -7.43 6.93
CA ILE A 5 6.44 -6.75 5.89
C ILE A 5 5.48 -5.90 5.06
N ILE A 6 5.80 -4.61 4.88
CA ILE A 6 4.98 -3.69 4.09
C ILE A 6 5.46 -3.68 2.65
N ILE A 7 4.59 -3.99 1.70
CA ILE A 7 4.94 -3.88 0.28
C ILE A 7 4.04 -2.89 -0.47
N SER A 8 4.60 -2.23 -1.48
CA SER A 8 3.85 -1.38 -2.41
C SER A 8 4.57 -1.28 -3.75
N GLY A 9 4.03 -0.50 -4.70
CA GLY A 9 4.66 -0.29 -6.00
C GLY A 9 5.44 1.00 -6.19
N GLY A 10 5.71 1.74 -5.12
CA GLY A 10 6.55 2.95 -5.13
C GLY A 10 5.99 4.18 -5.83
N GLN A 11 4.73 4.16 -6.30
CA GLN A 11 4.07 5.35 -6.84
C GLN A 11 3.90 6.42 -5.73
N THR A 12 3.80 7.69 -6.10
CA THR A 12 3.36 8.73 -5.16
C THR A 12 2.00 8.39 -4.53
N GLY A 13 1.61 9.08 -3.46
CA GLY A 13 0.33 8.79 -2.81
C GLY A 13 0.43 7.60 -1.86
N VAL A 14 -0.51 6.66 -1.95
CA VAL A 14 -0.64 5.55 -0.99
C VAL A 14 0.60 4.65 -0.96
N ASP A 15 1.13 4.30 -2.14
CA ASP A 15 2.29 3.40 -2.26
C ASP A 15 3.49 3.94 -1.46
N ARG A 16 3.86 5.23 -1.62
CA ARG A 16 4.94 5.86 -0.86
C ARG A 16 4.58 6.14 0.59
N GLY A 17 3.34 6.53 0.90
CA GLY A 17 2.94 6.76 2.29
C GLY A 17 3.14 5.51 3.16
N ALA A 18 2.85 4.32 2.62
CA ALA A 18 3.09 3.06 3.32
C ALA A 18 4.59 2.75 3.48
N LEU A 19 5.40 2.99 2.44
CA LEU A 19 6.84 2.76 2.49
C LEU A 19 7.55 3.75 3.43
N ASP A 20 7.17 5.03 3.39
CA ASP A 20 7.68 6.07 4.26
C ASP A 20 7.42 5.71 5.74
N ALA A 21 6.21 5.27 6.07
CA ALA A 21 5.86 4.79 7.40
C ALA A 21 6.73 3.62 7.86
N ALA A 22 6.92 2.62 6.99
CA ALA A 22 7.71 1.44 7.30
C ALA A 22 9.19 1.81 7.57
N LEU A 23 9.78 2.64 6.69
CA LEU A 23 11.15 3.12 6.83
C LEU A 23 11.32 3.94 8.12
N ASN A 24 10.39 4.84 8.42
CA ASN A 24 10.44 5.68 9.62
C ASN A 24 10.36 4.87 10.93
N LYS A 25 9.64 3.74 10.91
CA LYS A 25 9.45 2.87 12.07
C LYS A 25 10.39 1.66 12.11
N GLY A 26 11.31 1.54 11.14
CA GLY A 26 12.24 0.40 11.05
C GLY A 26 11.56 -0.94 10.77
N VAL A 27 10.38 -0.93 10.15
CA VAL A 27 9.67 -2.13 9.69
C VAL A 27 10.17 -2.50 8.30
N ALA A 28 10.40 -3.80 8.08
CA ALA A 28 10.81 -4.29 6.77
C ALA A 28 9.79 -3.91 5.69
N CYS A 29 10.27 -3.36 4.56
CA CYS A 29 9.42 -2.99 3.45
C CYS A 29 10.05 -3.31 2.09
N GLY A 30 9.23 -3.22 1.03
CA GLY A 30 9.68 -3.43 -0.34
C GLY A 30 8.53 -3.53 -1.33
N GLY A 31 8.63 -4.46 -2.27
CA GLY A 31 7.65 -4.71 -3.32
C GLY A 31 8.20 -4.49 -4.73
N HIS A 32 7.36 -4.73 -5.73
CA HIS A 32 7.72 -4.62 -7.14
C HIS A 32 7.39 -3.26 -7.71
N CYS A 33 8.36 -2.66 -8.40
CA CYS A 33 8.20 -1.43 -9.17
C CYS A 33 8.33 -1.71 -10.68
N PRO A 34 8.02 -0.74 -11.56
CA PRO A 34 8.39 -0.82 -12.97
C PRO A 34 9.90 -1.05 -13.15
N GLU A 35 10.30 -1.65 -14.26
CA GLU A 35 11.70 -1.96 -14.59
C GLU A 35 12.60 -0.71 -14.58
N ASP A 36 12.09 0.39 -15.12
CA ASP A 36 12.75 1.70 -15.14
C ASP A 36 12.56 2.50 -13.83
N ARG A 37 12.01 1.86 -12.79
CA ARG A 37 11.66 2.48 -11.50
C ARG A 37 10.83 3.75 -11.65
N ARG A 38 10.03 3.92 -12.70
CA ARG A 38 9.26 5.16 -12.89
C ARG A 38 8.08 5.28 -11.92
N ALA A 39 7.85 6.50 -11.46
CA ALA A 39 6.64 7.01 -10.83
C ALA A 39 6.15 8.25 -11.60
N GLU A 40 5.07 8.89 -11.14
CA GLU A 40 4.54 10.08 -11.81
C GLU A 40 5.45 11.30 -11.75
N ASP A 41 6.29 11.37 -10.72
CA ASP A 41 7.19 12.48 -10.41
C ASP A 41 8.65 12.19 -10.81
N GLY A 42 8.88 11.14 -11.60
CA GLY A 42 10.19 10.73 -12.09
C GLY A 42 10.61 9.36 -11.56
N THR A 43 11.92 9.15 -11.43
CA THR A 43 12.48 7.89 -10.92
C THR A 43 12.20 7.74 -9.43
N ILE A 44 11.77 6.55 -9.00
CA ILE A 44 11.58 6.21 -7.59
C ILE A 44 12.94 6.19 -6.89
N ASP A 45 13.05 7.01 -5.84
CA ASP A 45 14.23 7.15 -5.00
C ASP A 45 14.76 5.80 -4.48
N ASP A 46 16.08 5.63 -4.46
CA ASP A 46 16.76 4.39 -4.04
C ASP A 46 16.62 4.08 -2.56
N LYS A 47 16.16 5.04 -1.74
CA LYS A 47 15.79 4.78 -0.34
C LYS A 47 14.67 3.74 -0.22
N TYR A 48 13.86 3.56 -1.25
CA TYR A 48 12.81 2.55 -1.28
C TYR A 48 13.37 1.21 -1.79
N PRO A 49 13.38 0.14 -0.96
CA PRO A 49 13.96 -1.16 -1.31
C PRO A 49 13.03 -1.98 -2.23
N LEU A 50 12.77 -1.44 -3.42
CA LEU A 50 11.88 -2.04 -4.42
C LEU A 50 12.65 -2.87 -5.44
N THR A 51 12.05 -3.98 -5.84
CA THR A 51 12.55 -4.88 -6.88
C THR A 51 11.98 -4.47 -8.24
N PRO A 52 12.82 -4.09 -9.23
CA PRO A 52 12.34 -3.85 -10.58
C PRO A 52 11.80 -5.13 -11.21
N LEU A 53 10.60 -5.08 -11.77
CA LEU A 53 9.98 -6.21 -12.45
C LEU A 53 10.21 -6.10 -13.97
N ALA A 54 10.96 -7.03 -14.56
CA ALA A 54 11.35 -6.99 -15.96
C ALA A 54 10.15 -6.93 -16.91
N GLY A 55 10.16 -5.99 -17.87
CA GLY A 55 9.08 -5.75 -18.81
C GLY A 55 7.74 -5.36 -18.17
N ALA A 56 7.77 -4.86 -16.91
CA ALA A 56 6.57 -4.49 -16.18
C ALA A 56 6.06 -3.09 -16.53
N SER A 57 4.83 -3.04 -17.04
CA SER A 57 4.03 -1.82 -16.95
C SER A 57 3.50 -1.64 -15.52
N TYR A 58 2.94 -0.45 -15.23
CA TYR A 58 2.23 -0.21 -13.96
C TYR A 58 1.21 -1.31 -13.62
N ARG A 59 0.54 -1.87 -14.64
CA ARG A 59 -0.47 -2.92 -14.42
C ARG A 59 0.13 -4.27 -14.03
N LYS A 60 1.37 -4.58 -14.44
CA LYS A 60 2.04 -5.82 -14.08
C LYS A 60 2.53 -5.76 -12.64
N ARG A 61 3.23 -4.67 -12.24
CA ARG A 61 3.69 -4.50 -10.86
C ARG A 61 2.55 -4.47 -9.84
N THR A 62 1.42 -3.82 -10.18
CA THR A 62 0.24 -3.80 -9.29
C THR A 62 -0.29 -5.21 -9.03
N ARG A 63 -0.36 -6.05 -10.07
CA ARG A 63 -0.81 -7.44 -9.90
C ARG A 63 0.18 -8.26 -9.08
N GLN A 64 1.46 -8.11 -9.37
CA GLN A 64 2.51 -8.86 -8.69
C GLN A 64 2.52 -8.57 -7.18
N ASN A 65 2.40 -7.30 -6.78
CA ASN A 65 2.32 -6.94 -5.36
C ASN A 65 1.09 -7.53 -4.65
N VAL A 66 -0.06 -7.62 -5.33
CA VAL A 66 -1.23 -8.30 -4.76
C VAL A 66 -0.97 -9.81 -4.60
N ILE A 67 -0.40 -10.45 -5.61
CA ILE A 67 -0.11 -11.89 -5.62
C ILE A 67 0.89 -12.26 -4.51
N ASP A 68 1.96 -11.47 -4.36
CA ASP A 68 3.06 -11.72 -3.43
C ASP A 68 2.76 -11.26 -1.99
N SER A 69 1.56 -10.72 -1.73
CA SER A 69 1.08 -10.37 -0.39
C SER A 69 0.09 -11.39 0.14
N ASP A 70 -0.05 -11.48 1.47
CA ASP A 70 -1.13 -12.25 2.08
C ASP A 70 -2.46 -11.51 1.94
N ALA A 71 -2.42 -10.18 1.99
CA ALA A 71 -3.58 -9.33 1.86
C ALA A 71 -3.22 -7.92 1.39
N THR A 72 -4.23 -7.14 1.00
CA THR A 72 -4.03 -5.75 0.54
C THR A 72 -4.93 -4.75 1.27
N VAL A 73 -4.34 -3.67 1.80
CA VAL A 73 -5.08 -2.47 2.22
C VAL A 73 -5.18 -1.51 1.03
N ILE A 74 -6.40 -1.11 0.70
CA ILE A 74 -6.69 -0.17 -0.38
C ILE A 74 -7.24 1.11 0.22
N ILE A 75 -6.45 2.19 0.14
CA ILE A 75 -6.86 3.51 0.62
C ILE A 75 -7.32 4.34 -0.58
N TYR A 76 -8.49 4.97 -0.48
CA TYR A 76 -9.07 5.79 -1.54
C TYR A 76 -9.76 7.03 -0.95
N HIS A 77 -10.22 7.92 -1.82
CA HIS A 77 -10.85 9.18 -1.45
C HIS A 77 -12.25 9.26 -2.08
N THR A 78 -13.29 9.08 -1.26
CA THR A 78 -14.73 9.03 -1.63
C THR A 78 -15.12 7.85 -2.52
N GLN A 79 -14.42 7.64 -3.63
CA GLN A 79 -14.74 6.59 -4.59
C GLN A 79 -13.50 6.04 -5.28
N ILE A 80 -13.57 4.77 -5.70
CA ILE A 80 -12.55 4.15 -6.54
C ILE A 80 -12.84 4.52 -7.99
N VAL A 81 -11.94 5.31 -8.59
CA VAL A 81 -12.09 5.77 -9.99
C VAL A 81 -11.97 4.59 -10.97
N PRO A 82 -12.94 4.41 -11.90
CA PRO A 82 -12.89 3.35 -12.90
C PRO A 82 -11.65 3.45 -13.81
N LYS A 83 -11.14 2.30 -14.26
CA LYS A 83 -9.95 2.17 -15.13
C LYS A 83 -8.65 2.69 -14.50
N GLY A 84 -8.65 3.03 -13.21
CA GLY A 84 -7.47 3.44 -12.45
C GLY A 84 -6.67 2.28 -11.86
N GLY A 85 -5.48 2.60 -11.32
CA GLY A 85 -4.63 1.64 -10.62
C GLY A 85 -5.32 1.03 -9.39
N THR A 86 -6.05 1.84 -8.62
CA THR A 86 -6.81 1.39 -7.44
C THR A 86 -7.88 0.34 -7.79
N GLU A 87 -8.63 0.55 -8.88
CA GLU A 87 -9.62 -0.42 -9.35
C GLU A 87 -8.94 -1.73 -9.78
N LEU A 88 -7.79 -1.63 -10.46
CA LEU A 88 -7.01 -2.80 -10.84
C LEU A 88 -6.55 -3.59 -9.62
N THR A 89 -6.08 -2.93 -8.56
CA THR A 89 -5.71 -3.58 -7.29
C THR A 89 -6.90 -4.37 -6.74
N LEU A 90 -8.06 -3.74 -6.57
CA LEU A 90 -9.27 -4.39 -6.05
C LEU A 90 -9.71 -5.59 -6.91
N LYS A 91 -9.78 -5.40 -8.25
CA LYS A 91 -10.11 -6.49 -9.18
C LYS A 91 -9.13 -7.66 -9.07
N THR A 92 -7.84 -7.35 -8.87
CA THR A 92 -6.82 -8.38 -8.71
C THR A 92 -7.05 -9.15 -7.41
N CYS A 93 -7.29 -8.47 -6.28
CA CYS A 93 -7.59 -9.13 -5.01
C CYS A 93 -8.77 -10.10 -5.15
N ILE A 94 -9.87 -9.64 -5.76
CA ILE A 94 -11.05 -10.47 -6.03
C ILE A 94 -10.68 -11.68 -6.90
N SER A 95 -9.99 -11.47 -8.02
CA SER A 95 -9.65 -12.56 -8.95
C SER A 95 -8.67 -13.60 -8.37
N GLN A 96 -7.85 -13.19 -7.41
CA GLN A 96 -6.85 -14.05 -6.77
C GLN A 96 -7.33 -14.61 -5.42
N ASN A 97 -8.58 -14.34 -5.02
CA ASN A 97 -9.12 -14.67 -3.70
C ASN A 97 -8.24 -14.18 -2.53
N LYS A 98 -7.60 -13.02 -2.70
CA LYS A 98 -6.78 -12.39 -1.66
C LYS A 98 -7.66 -11.51 -0.77
N PRO A 99 -7.57 -11.62 0.56
CA PRO A 99 -8.21 -10.69 1.48
C PRO A 99 -7.83 -9.24 1.16
N TYR A 100 -8.80 -8.33 1.28
CA TYR A 100 -8.56 -6.90 1.13
C TYR A 100 -9.36 -6.09 2.17
N LEU A 101 -8.81 -4.94 2.53
CA LEU A 101 -9.45 -3.95 3.40
C LEU A 101 -9.59 -2.64 2.62
N LEU A 102 -10.80 -2.08 2.59
CA LEU A 102 -11.10 -0.81 1.96
C LEU A 102 -11.15 0.29 3.02
N ILE A 103 -10.38 1.37 2.83
CA ILE A 103 -10.36 2.54 3.72
C ILE A 103 -10.63 3.79 2.89
N ASP A 104 -11.76 4.44 3.16
CA ASP A 104 -12.06 5.77 2.63
C ASP A 104 -11.46 6.82 3.55
N MET A 105 -10.48 7.58 3.06
CA MET A 105 -9.80 8.62 3.85
C MET A 105 -10.74 9.76 4.27
N ASN A 106 -11.91 9.93 3.64
CA ASN A 106 -12.89 10.94 4.03
C ASN A 106 -13.81 10.48 5.16
N VAL A 107 -13.88 9.18 5.42
CA VAL A 107 -14.74 8.60 6.46
C VAL A 107 -13.92 8.19 7.68
N PHE A 108 -12.74 7.64 7.45
CA PHE A 108 -11.89 7.10 8.51
C PHE A 108 -10.93 8.18 9.03
N SER A 109 -10.97 8.41 10.35
CA SER A 109 -9.86 9.10 11.01
C SER A 109 -8.62 8.21 11.03
N VAL A 110 -7.44 8.80 11.26
CA VAL A 110 -6.17 8.06 11.35
C VAL A 110 -6.25 6.94 12.39
N GLY A 111 -6.82 7.21 13.55
CA GLY A 111 -6.97 6.23 14.63
C GLY A 111 -7.92 5.08 14.29
N ILE A 112 -9.05 5.37 13.63
CA ILE A 112 -9.98 4.30 13.24
C ILE A 112 -9.34 3.45 12.13
N ALA A 113 -8.73 4.06 11.12
CA ALA A 113 -8.07 3.34 10.05
C ALA A 113 -6.94 2.42 10.58
N SER A 114 -6.13 2.89 11.54
CA SER A 114 -5.09 2.06 12.14
C SER A 114 -5.67 0.83 12.85
N ASP A 115 -6.80 0.98 13.52
CA ASP A 115 -7.43 -0.09 14.30
C ASP A 115 -7.98 -1.18 13.38
N TYR A 116 -8.61 -0.76 12.28
CA TYR A 116 -9.06 -1.70 11.24
C TYR A 116 -7.91 -2.44 10.57
N ILE A 117 -6.77 -1.78 10.33
CA ILE A 117 -5.57 -2.45 9.80
C ILE A 117 -5.07 -3.51 10.79
N LEU A 118 -5.00 -3.19 12.08
CA LEU A 118 -4.55 -4.13 13.10
C LEU A 118 -5.48 -5.34 13.22
N ASP A 119 -6.78 -5.13 13.26
CA ASP A 119 -7.77 -6.20 13.30
C ASP A 119 -7.70 -7.06 12.04
N PHE A 120 -7.48 -6.43 10.89
CA PHE A 120 -7.29 -7.12 9.62
C PHE A 120 -6.04 -8.00 9.62
N ILE A 121 -4.90 -7.48 10.09
CA ILE A 121 -3.64 -8.22 10.25
C ILE A 121 -3.86 -9.46 11.14
N LYS A 122 -4.48 -9.29 12.31
CA LYS A 122 -4.73 -10.38 13.27
C LYS A 122 -5.70 -11.42 12.70
N LYS A 123 -6.78 -10.98 12.06
CA LYS A 123 -7.84 -11.86 11.53
C LYS A 123 -7.31 -12.83 10.49
N TYR A 124 -6.38 -12.41 9.65
CA TYR A 124 -5.87 -13.21 8.52
C TYR A 124 -4.43 -13.70 8.73
N ASP A 125 -3.85 -13.53 9.93
CA ASP A 125 -2.46 -13.84 10.27
C ASP A 125 -1.44 -13.33 9.22
N ILE A 126 -1.65 -12.09 8.77
CA ILE A 126 -0.90 -11.49 7.66
C ILE A 126 0.58 -11.36 8.04
N LYS A 127 1.49 -11.80 7.15
CA LYS A 127 2.95 -11.63 7.26
C LYS A 127 3.50 -10.65 6.24
N THR A 128 2.85 -10.52 5.08
CA THR A 128 3.17 -9.53 4.05
C THR A 128 1.91 -8.76 3.66
N LEU A 129 1.91 -7.46 3.92
CA LEU A 129 0.77 -6.57 3.69
C LEU A 129 1.05 -5.60 2.54
N ASN A 130 0.28 -5.71 1.47
CA ASN A 130 0.36 -4.79 0.34
C ASN A 130 -0.50 -3.54 0.57
N PHE A 131 -0.02 -2.39 0.10
CA PHE A 131 -0.78 -1.14 0.07
C PHE A 131 -0.96 -0.66 -1.37
N GLY A 132 -2.16 -0.16 -1.68
CA GLY A 132 -2.44 0.45 -2.97
C GLY A 132 -3.51 1.51 -2.92
N GLY A 133 -3.43 2.48 -3.84
CA GLY A 133 -4.40 3.55 -3.93
C GLY A 133 -4.05 4.58 -5.00
N PRO A 134 -4.74 5.74 -5.03
CA PRO A 134 -4.45 6.78 -6.00
C PRO A 134 -3.05 7.38 -5.77
N ARG A 135 -2.50 7.86 -6.89
CA ARG A 135 -1.27 8.64 -6.94
C ARG A 135 -1.46 10.05 -6.34
N GLY A 136 -0.39 10.69 -5.93
CA GLY A 136 -0.39 12.01 -5.27
C GLY A 136 -1.07 13.09 -6.10
N SER A 137 -0.83 13.16 -7.41
CA SER A 137 -1.51 14.11 -8.30
C SER A 137 -3.04 13.95 -8.34
N GLY A 138 -3.56 12.74 -8.05
CA GLY A 138 -5.00 12.48 -7.98
C GLY A 138 -5.61 12.85 -6.63
N VAL A 139 -4.88 12.66 -5.53
CA VAL A 139 -5.30 13.01 -4.17
C VAL A 139 -4.09 13.49 -3.36
N PRO A 140 -3.80 14.80 -3.33
CA PRO A 140 -2.53 15.32 -2.78
C PRO A 140 -2.24 14.94 -1.31
N SER A 141 -3.29 14.86 -0.47
CA SER A 141 -3.14 14.55 0.97
C SER A 141 -3.07 13.06 1.30
N ILE A 142 -3.27 12.16 0.33
CA ILE A 142 -3.43 10.74 0.64
C ILE A 142 -2.12 10.07 1.07
N GLN A 143 -0.98 10.58 0.62
CA GLN A 143 0.33 10.07 1.05
C GLN A 143 0.53 10.30 2.54
N ALA A 144 0.32 11.53 3.02
CA ALA A 144 0.45 11.90 4.43
C ALA A 144 -0.56 11.13 5.29
N PHE A 145 -1.81 11.03 4.84
CA PHE A 145 -2.82 10.23 5.54
C PHE A 145 -2.39 8.76 5.67
N THR A 146 -1.95 8.14 4.57
CA THR A 146 -1.48 6.75 4.57
C THR A 146 -0.33 6.57 5.53
N GLN A 147 0.66 7.46 5.48
CA GLN A 147 1.83 7.40 6.36
C GLN A 147 1.41 7.44 7.83
N MET A 148 0.60 8.43 8.24
CA MET A 148 0.14 8.55 9.62
C MET A 148 -0.66 7.33 10.10
N VAL A 149 -1.52 6.78 9.23
CA VAL A 149 -2.31 5.57 9.54
C VAL A 149 -1.41 4.37 9.80
N VAL A 150 -0.43 4.15 8.93
CA VAL A 150 0.48 3.00 9.02
C VAL A 150 1.45 3.15 10.18
N GLU A 151 2.04 4.33 10.38
CA GLU A 151 2.89 4.62 11.54
C GLU A 151 2.16 4.34 12.86
N ARG A 152 0.92 4.81 12.98
CA ARG A 152 0.09 4.56 14.17
C ARG A 152 -0.24 3.08 14.35
N ALA A 153 -0.52 2.35 13.27
CA ALA A 153 -0.74 0.91 13.35
C ALA A 153 0.51 0.17 13.85
N ILE A 154 1.70 0.57 13.39
CA ILE A 154 2.97 -0.01 13.84
C ILE A 154 3.23 0.31 15.32
N GLU A 155 3.03 1.56 15.75
CA GLU A 155 3.17 1.97 17.15
C GLU A 155 2.30 1.12 18.08
N LYS A 156 1.00 1.02 17.76
CA LYS A 156 0.02 0.24 18.52
C LYS A 156 0.27 -1.27 18.51
N TRP A 157 1.13 -1.77 17.63
CA TRP A 157 1.52 -3.18 17.60
C TRP A 157 2.72 -3.47 18.50
N ALA A 158 3.55 -2.45 18.76
CA ALA A 158 4.69 -2.56 19.66
C ALA A 158 4.28 -2.47 21.14
N ASP A 159 3.13 -1.85 21.41
CA ASP A 159 2.45 -1.84 22.72
C ASP A 159 1.82 -3.19 23.09
#